data_AF-A0AAV8WLA5-F1
#
_entry.id   AF-A0AAV8WLA5-F1
#
_cell.length_a   1.000
_cell.length_b   1.000
_cell.length_c   1.000
_cell.angle_alpha   90.00
_cell.angle_beta   90.00
_cell.angle_gamma   90.00
#
_symmetry.space_group_name_H-M   'P 1'
#
loop_
_entity.id
_entity.type
_entity.pdbx_description
1 polymer ?
#
loop_
_entity_poly.entity_id
_entity_poly.type
_entity_poly.pdbx_seq_one_letter_code
_entity_poly.pdbx_strand_id
1 'polypeptide(L)' 'MTSLVQFSMIMKELKMEGFHVTRWTDRWLEGILQNKKWIEEGKLNYRETVTEGFENMFNAFVDMLKGGNFGKAVVKF' A
#
# COMPACT_ATOMS: atom_id res chain seq x y z
N MET A 1 -4.23 -30.64 12.90
CA MET A 1 -5.11 -29.97 11.92
C MET A 1 -4.21 -29.40 10.83
N THR A 2 -4.02 -30.13 9.73
CA THR A 2 -3.12 -29.71 8.65
C THR A 2 -3.81 -28.65 7.81
N SER A 3 -3.19 -27.48 7.66
CA SER A 3 -3.77 -26.36 6.90
C SER A 3 -3.94 -26.74 5.42
N LEU A 4 -5.12 -26.46 4.85
CA LEU A 4 -5.40 -26.63 3.41
C LEU A 4 -4.40 -25.86 2.52
N VAL A 5 -3.79 -24.82 3.08
CA VAL A 5 -2.75 -24.03 2.41
C VAL A 5 -1.50 -24.88 2.17
N GLN A 6 -1.07 -25.70 3.14
CA GLN A 6 0.21 -26.43 3.07
C GLN A 6 0.28 -27.39 1.88
N PHE A 7 -0.79 -28.14 1.61
CA PHE A 7 -0.85 -29.04 0.46
C PHE A 7 -0.71 -28.29 -0.87
N SER A 8 -1.44 -27.18 -1.03
CA SER A 8 -1.37 -26.35 -2.24
C SER A 8 0.00 -25.72 -2.43
N MET A 9 0.64 -25.29 -1.33
CA MET A 9 2.00 -24.72 -1.36
C MET A 9 3.01 -25.73 -1.89
N ILE A 10 2.92 -27.00 -1.46
CA ILE A 10 3.84 -28.06 -1.89
C ILE A 10 3.54 -28.50 -3.32
N MET A 11 2.29 -28.89 -3.61
CA MET A 11 1.94 -29.51 -4.89
C MET A 11 2.01 -28.54 -6.08
N LYS A 12 1.88 -27.23 -5.82
CA LYS A 12 2.00 -26.18 -6.84
C LYS A 12 3.29 -25.36 -6.70
N GLU A 13 4.19 -25.78 -5.81
CA GLU A 13 5.48 -25.13 -5.57
C GLU A 13 5.36 -23.61 -5.32
N LEU A 14 4.33 -23.20 -4.56
CA LEU A 14 4.06 -21.79 -4.30
C LEU A 14 5.04 -21.22 -3.26
N LYS A 15 5.29 -19.90 -3.34
CA LYS A 15 6.08 -19.15 -2.37
C LYS A 15 5.18 -18.21 -1.56
N MET A 16 5.32 -18.25 -0.23
CA MET A 16 4.70 -17.30 0.69
C MET A 16 5.83 -16.64 1.49
N GLU A 17 5.99 -15.33 1.30
CA GLU A 17 7.06 -14.56 1.95
C GLU A 17 6.45 -13.32 2.61
N GLY A 18 6.79 -13.10 3.88
CA GLY A 18 6.48 -11.84 4.55
C GLY A 18 7.32 -10.70 3.98
N PHE A 19 6.70 -9.54 3.79
CA PHE A 19 7.38 -8.35 3.26
C PHE A 19 7.35 -7.23 4.30
N HIS A 20 8.51 -6.66 4.60
CA HIS A 20 8.64 -5.49 5.46
C HIS A 20 9.42 -4.40 4.73
N VAL A 21 8.83 -3.22 4.55
CA VAL A 21 9.42 -2.16 3.72
C VAL A 21 10.79 -1.71 4.24
N THR A 22 11.01 -1.72 5.56
CA THR A 22 12.29 -1.29 6.13
C THR A 22 13.45 -2.27 5.90
N ARG A 23 13.19 -3.49 5.37
CA ARG A 23 14.26 -4.40 4.91
C ARG A 23 15.04 -3.82 3.73
N TRP A 24 14.46 -2.85 3.01
CA TRP A 24 14.99 -2.27 1.78
C TRP A 24 15.30 -0.77 1.91
N THR A 25 15.67 -0.31 3.11
CA THR A 25 16.04 1.09 3.36
C THR A 25 17.25 1.54 2.55
N ASP A 26 18.17 0.63 2.25
CA ASP A 26 19.33 0.84 1.36
C ASP A 26 18.92 1.20 -0.08
N ARG A 27 17.73 0.79 -0.51
CA ARG A 27 17.16 1.05 -1.85
C ARG A 27 15.98 2.01 -1.85
N TRP A 28 15.73 2.69 -0.73
CA TRP A 28 14.54 3.52 -0.58
C TRP A 28 14.47 4.66 -1.62
N LEU A 29 15.60 5.34 -1.84
CA LEU A 29 15.68 6.43 -2.81
C LEU A 29 15.55 5.94 -4.26
N GLU A 30 16.08 4.76 -4.58
CA GLU A 30 15.89 4.13 -5.91
C GLU A 30 14.39 3.99 -6.22
N GLY A 31 13.63 3.46 -5.26
CA GLY A 31 12.18 3.30 -5.40
C GLY A 31 11.44 4.64 -5.53
N ILE A 32 11.78 5.64 -4.71
CA ILE A 32 11.16 6.98 -4.80
C ILE A 32 11.41 7.61 -6.17
N LEU A 33 12.67 7.64 -6.62
CA LEU A 33 13.05 8.29 -7.87
C LEU A 33 12.40 7.62 -9.08
N GLN A 34 12.35 6.28 -9.08
CA GLN A 34 11.73 5.53 -10.17
C GLN A 34 10.21 5.74 -10.22
N ASN A 35 9.53 5.74 -9.08
CA ASN A 35 8.09 6.01 -9.02
C ASN A 35 7.76 7.43 -9.45
N LYS A 36 8.55 8.43 -9.01
CA LYS A 36 8.41 9.82 -9.45
C LYS A 36 8.50 9.92 -10.97
N LYS A 37 9.53 9.31 -11.57
CA LYS A 37 9.70 9.28 -13.03
C LYS A 37 8.49 8.67 -13.73
N TRP A 38 7.93 7.57 -13.22
CA TRP A 38 6.73 6.98 -13.83
C TRP A 38 5.49 7.86 -13.70
N ILE A 39 5.35 8.64 -12.63
CA ILE A 39 4.26 9.62 -12.49
C ILE A 39 4.42 10.72 -13.54
N GLU A 40 5.63 11.29 -13.67
CA GLU A 40 5.94 12.33 -14.66
C GLU A 40 5.75 11.85 -16.11
N GLU A 41 6.05 10.58 -16.39
CA GLU A 41 5.83 9.93 -17.69
C GLU A 41 4.37 9.49 -17.93
N GLY A 42 3.47 9.64 -16.95
CA GLY A 42 2.08 9.18 -17.03
C GLY A 42 1.89 7.66 -16.99
N LYS A 43 2.96 6.90 -16.69
CA LYS A 43 2.95 5.43 -16.56
C LYS A 43 2.42 4.95 -15.21
N LEU A 44 2.51 5.78 -14.19
CA LEU A 44 1.97 5.53 -12.86
C LEU A 44 0.94 6.61 -12.52
N ASN A 45 -0.33 6.21 -12.44
CA ASN A 45 -1.42 7.08 -12.01
C ASN A 45 -1.68 6.82 -10.52
N TYR A 46 -1.76 7.88 -9.73
CA TYR A 46 -2.16 7.81 -8.33
C TYR A 46 -3.53 8.46 -8.12
N ARG A 47 -4.22 8.03 -7.07
CA ARG A 47 -5.50 8.61 -6.66
C ARG A 47 -5.48 8.82 -5.16
N GLU A 48 -6.15 9.86 -4.72
CA GLU A 48 -6.19 10.23 -3.32
C GLU A 48 -7.62 10.56 -2.91
N THR A 49 -7.97 10.16 -1.70
CA THR A 49 -9.14 10.69 -1.00
C THR A 49 -8.61 11.72 -0.01
N VAL A 50 -8.90 13.00 -0.28
CA VAL A 50 -8.42 14.11 0.54
C VAL A 50 -9.52 14.54 1.51
N THR A 51 -9.21 14.52 2.80
CA THR A 51 -10.03 15.09 3.87
C THR A 51 -9.43 16.43 4.29
N GLU A 52 -10.21 17.50 4.21
CA GLU A 52 -9.78 18.83 4.66
C GLU A 52 -9.96 18.95 6.18
N GLY A 53 -9.01 19.58 6.86
CA GLY A 53 -9.03 19.87 8.29
C GLY A 53 -8.52 18.72 9.15
N PHE A 54 -7.59 19.03 10.06
CA PHE A 54 -7.03 18.05 10.99
C PHE A 54 -8.07 17.53 11.99
N GLU A 55 -9.07 18.35 12.33
CA GLU A 55 -10.22 17.98 13.15
C GLU A 55 -11.01 16.79 12.58
N ASN A 56 -10.95 16.59 11.26
CA ASN A 56 -11.62 15.49 10.57
C ASN A 56 -10.77 14.21 10.48
N MET A 57 -9.54 14.21 11.02
CA MET A 57 -8.62 13.07 10.93
C MET A 57 -9.22 11.77 11.51
N PHE A 58 -9.95 11.84 12.62
CA PHE A 58 -10.56 10.67 13.22
C PHE A 58 -11.58 10.02 12.27
N ASN A 59 -12.46 10.83 11.66
CA ASN A 59 -13.45 10.36 10.72
C ASN A 59 -12.79 9.77 9.47
N ALA A 60 -11.78 10.46 8.91
CA ALA A 60 -11.00 9.98 7.77
C ALA A 60 -10.35 8.61 8.03
N PHE A 61 -9.80 8.40 9.23
CA PHE A 61 -9.19 7.13 9.62
C PHE A 61 -10.22 6.00 9.74
N VAL A 62 -11.37 6.28 10.35
CA VAL A 62 -12.47 5.29 10.47
C VAL A 62 -13.00 4.91 9.10
N ASP A 63 -13.21 5.89 8.21
CA ASP A 63 -13.70 5.64 6.86
C ASP A 63 -12.71 4.80 6.05
N MET A 64 -11.39 5.05 6.19
CA MET A 64 -10.36 4.23 5.56
C MET A 64 -10.44 2.75 5.99
N LEU A 65 -10.63 2.48 7.29
CA LEU A 65 -10.75 1.11 7.81
C LEU A 65 -12.03 0.41 7.36
N LYS A 66 -13.08 1.17 7.05
CA LYS A 66 -14.36 0.66 6.52
C LYS A 66 -14.36 0.50 5.00
N GLY A 67 -13.28 0.91 4.31
CA GLY A 67 -13.19 0.88 2.85
C GLY A 67 -13.92 2.04 2.16
N GLY A 68 -14.12 3.17 2.84
CA GLY A 68 -14.81 4.35 2.32
C GLY A 68 -13.94 5.27 1.44
N ASN A 69 -12.64 5.01 1.34
CA ASN A 69 -11.72 5.81 0.53
C ASN A 69 -11.26 5.06 -0.74
N PHE A 70 -10.88 5.80 -1.76
CA PHE A 70 -10.13 5.28 -2.90
C PHE A 70 -8.68 5.75 -2.85
N GLY A 71 -7.75 4.90 -3.29
CA GLY A 71 -6.34 5.23 -3.32
C GLY A 71 -5.78 5.61 -1.93
N LYS A 72 -4.93 6.63 -1.87
CA LYS A 72 -4.32 7.09 -0.62
C LYS A 72 -5.26 8.03 0.13
N ALA A 73 -5.59 7.69 1.38
CA ALA A 73 -6.24 8.65 2.29
C ALA A 73 -5.23 9.69 2.77
N VAL A 74 -5.55 10.97 2.60
CA VAL A 74 -4.70 12.12 2.98
C VAL A 74 -5.54 13.12 3.76
N VAL A 75 -5.03 13.58 4.90
CA VAL A 75 -5.62 14.71 5.64
C VAL A 75 -4.81 15.96 5.31
N LYS A 76 -5.49 16.99 4.83
CA LYS A 76 -4.91 18.28 4.46
C LYS A 76 -5.20 19.30 5.56
N PHE A 77 -4.15 20.02 5.98
CA PHE A 77 -4.21 21.08 6.99
C PHE A 77 -4.78 22.38 6.41
#